data_AF-A0AAD6PBX6-F1
#
_entry.id   AF-A0AAD6PBX6-F1
#
_cell.length_a   1.000
_cell.length_b   1.000
_cell.length_c   1.000
_cell.angle_alpha   90.00
_cell.angle_beta   90.00
_cell.angle_gamma   90.00
#
_symmetry.space_group_name_H-M   'P 1'
#
loop_
_entity.id
_entity.type
_entity.pdbx_description
1 polymer ?
#
loop_
_entity_poly.entity_id
_entity_poly.type
_entity_poly.pdbx_seq_one_letter_code
_entity_poly.pdbx_strand_id
1 'polypeptide(L)'
;MVKVTRASQVNEETDKFHNHHPHSSNGEKHDSDNVHIDVFRWSRCKKPLPQKVMQSVGIPLPLEHVQVLEENLDWEDVQWSQTGVWIAGKEFTLARVRFLSPS
;
A
#
# COMPACT_ATOMS: atom_id res chain seq x y z
N MET A 1 -24.54 -19.06 -16.52
CA MET A 1 -25.01 -17.78 -15.95
C MET A 1 -26.22 -18.10 -15.07
N VAL A 2 -26.08 -18.04 -13.75
CA VAL A 2 -27.17 -18.33 -12.82
C VAL A 2 -27.21 -17.23 -11.78
N LYS A 3 -28.25 -16.40 -11.87
CA LYS A 3 -28.56 -15.29 -10.97
C LYS A 3 -29.60 -15.80 -9.98
N VAL A 4 -29.26 -15.81 -8.70
CA VAL A 4 -30.23 -16.08 -7.63
C VAL A 4 -30.50 -14.78 -6.91
N THR A 5 -31.70 -14.25 -7.13
CA THR A 5 -32.28 -13.11 -6.41
C THR A 5 -33.08 -13.69 -5.24
N ARG A 6 -32.90 -13.17 -4.02
CA ARG A 6 -33.84 -13.39 -2.91
C ARG A 6 -34.42 -12.06 -2.49
N ALA A 7 -35.74 -12.03 -2.40
CA ALA A 7 -36.57 -10.86 -2.16
C ALA A 7 -36.72 -10.52 -0.66
N SER A 8 -36.80 -9.22 -0.43
CA SER A 8 -37.59 -8.42 0.53
C SER A 8 -38.00 -9.00 1.89
N GLN A 9 -37.63 -8.27 2.95
CA GLN A 9 -38.53 -7.98 4.07
C GLN A 9 -38.46 -6.49 4.42
N VAL A 10 -39.58 -5.81 4.17
CA VAL A 10 -39.93 -4.46 4.63
C VAL A 10 -40.45 -4.60 6.06
N ASN A 11 -40.05 -3.71 6.97
CA ASN A 11 -40.72 -3.52 8.25
C ASN A 11 -40.86 -2.02 8.50
N GLU A 12 -42.10 -1.54 8.45
CA GLU A 12 -42.51 -0.17 8.76
C GLU A 12 -42.88 -0.07 10.26
N GLU A 13 -42.22 0.88 10.93
CA GLU A 13 -42.78 1.93 11.80
C GLU A 13 -43.72 1.57 12.97
N THR A 14 -43.29 1.88 14.20
CA THR A 14 -44.21 2.41 15.23
C THR A 14 -43.49 3.32 16.25
N ASP A 15 -44.12 4.46 16.48
CA ASP A 15 -43.73 5.66 17.22
C ASP A 15 -43.33 5.52 18.71
N LYS A 16 -42.48 6.48 19.12
CA LYS A 16 -42.37 7.21 20.41
C LYS A 16 -42.00 6.44 21.69
N PHE A 17 -40.92 6.88 22.35
CA PHE A 17 -40.99 7.78 23.53
C PHE A 17 -39.67 8.54 23.71
N HIS A 18 -39.75 9.87 23.78
CA HIS A 18 -38.65 10.78 24.12
C HIS A 18 -38.30 10.64 25.62
N ASN A 19 -37.02 10.61 25.97
CA ASN A 19 -36.56 11.15 27.26
C ASN A 19 -35.10 11.62 27.19
N HIS A 20 -34.87 12.75 27.83
CA HIS A 20 -33.72 13.64 27.73
C HIS A 20 -32.41 13.08 28.30
N HIS A 21 -31.28 13.37 27.64
CA HIS A 21 -30.01 13.80 28.28
C HIS A 21 -29.08 14.42 27.21
N PRO A 22 -28.79 15.74 27.24
CA PRO A 22 -27.70 16.28 26.46
C PRO A 22 -26.40 15.90 27.17
N HIS A 23 -25.80 14.77 26.78
CA HIS A 23 -24.42 14.50 27.16
C HIS A 23 -23.53 15.49 26.42
N SER A 24 -23.15 16.55 27.13
CA SER A 24 -22.01 17.38 26.81
C SER A 24 -20.76 16.51 26.95
N SER A 25 -20.42 15.80 25.87
CA SER A 25 -19.16 15.07 25.74
C SER A 25 -18.17 15.98 25.04
N ASN A 26 -17.39 16.64 25.91
CA ASN A 26 -15.97 16.96 25.76
C ASN A 26 -15.46 17.27 24.35
N GLY A 27 -15.05 18.53 24.13
CA GLY A 27 -14.40 19.00 22.92
C GLY A 27 -13.29 18.04 22.48
N GLU A 28 -13.61 17.27 21.46
CA GLU A 28 -12.66 16.49 20.70
C GLU A 28 -11.75 17.51 20.03
N LYS A 29 -10.62 17.80 20.68
CA LYS A 29 -9.47 18.31 19.97
C LYS A 29 -9.20 17.22 18.94
N HIS A 30 -9.66 17.46 17.71
CA HIS A 30 -9.27 16.71 16.54
C HIS A 30 -7.76 16.90 16.47
N ASP A 31 -7.04 16.05 17.20
CA ASP A 31 -5.64 15.78 16.93
C ASP A 31 -5.69 15.39 15.47
N SER A 32 -5.30 16.30 14.60
CA SER A 32 -5.20 16.04 13.19
C SER A 32 -4.18 14.92 13.11
N ASP A 33 -4.67 13.67 13.10
CA ASP A 33 -3.90 12.47 12.89
C ASP A 33 -3.05 12.77 11.66
N ASN A 34 -1.79 13.12 11.90
CA ASN A 34 -0.84 13.31 10.82
C ASN A 34 -0.59 11.91 10.29
N VAL A 35 -1.42 11.50 9.34
CA VAL A 35 -1.31 10.21 8.66
C VAL A 35 0.02 10.24 7.93
N HIS A 36 1.01 9.55 8.49
CA HIS A 36 2.27 9.30 7.82
C HIS A 36 2.01 8.24 6.75
N ILE A 37 2.20 8.63 5.49
CA ILE A 37 2.08 7.74 4.34
C ILE A 37 3.49 7.36 3.92
N ASP A 38 3.77 6.05 3.88
CA ASP A 38 5.01 5.54 3.33
C ASP A 38 5.01 5.71 1.82
N VAL A 39 6.10 6.26 1.30
CA VAL A 39 6.28 6.51 -0.14
C VAL A 39 7.44 5.69 -0.64
N PHE A 40 7.20 4.88 -1.68
CA PHE A 40 8.16 3.94 -2.22
C PHE A 40 8.72 4.41 -3.57
N ARG A 41 9.87 3.82 -3.93
CA ARG A 41 10.55 4.06 -5.20
C ARG A 41 10.99 2.76 -5.83
N TRP A 42 10.68 2.60 -7.12
CA TRP A 42 11.14 1.48 -7.92
C TRP A 42 12.34 1.88 -8.78
N SER A 43 13.44 1.14 -8.66
CA SER A 43 14.71 1.48 -9.32
C SER A 43 15.40 0.25 -9.88
N ARG A 44 16.15 0.44 -10.96
CA ARG A 44 16.95 -0.60 -11.62
C ARG A 44 18.41 -0.20 -11.64
N CYS A 45 19.33 -1.14 -11.45
CA CYS A 45 20.75 -0.87 -11.61
C CYS A 45 21.06 -0.40 -13.04
N LYS A 46 21.84 0.67 -13.19
CA LYS A 46 22.27 1.17 -14.52
C LYS A 46 23.16 0.15 -15.25
N LYS A 47 23.88 -0.67 -14.48
CA LYS A 47 24.73 -1.77 -14.97
C LYS A 47 24.46 -3.01 -14.10
N PRO A 48 24.59 -4.23 -14.63
CA PRO A 48 24.57 -5.44 -13.80
C PRO A 48 25.67 -5.37 -12.73
N LEU A 49 25.30 -5.54 -11.46
CA LEU A 49 26.22 -5.48 -10.33
C LEU A 49 26.20 -6.81 -9.56
N PRO A 50 27.36 -7.45 -9.29
CA PRO A 50 27.42 -8.59 -8.40
C PRO A 50 26.96 -8.24 -6.98
N GLN A 51 26.31 -9.17 -6.29
CA GLN A 51 25.79 -8.93 -4.93
C GLN A 51 26.86 -8.45 -3.95
N LYS A 52 28.08 -9.01 -4.00
CA LYS A 52 29.19 -8.59 -3.12
C LYS A 52 29.54 -7.12 -3.31
N VAL A 53 29.49 -6.63 -4.55
CA VAL A 53 29.72 -5.22 -4.88
C VAL A 53 28.57 -4.37 -4.35
N MET A 54 27.33 -4.80 -4.56
CA MET A 54 26.15 -4.08 -4.03
C MET A 54 26.22 -3.93 -2.50
N GLN A 55 26.58 -5.00 -1.79
CA GLN A 55 26.76 -4.98 -0.34
C GLN A 55 27.89 -4.06 0.10
N SER A 56 29.03 -4.03 -0.61
CA SER A 56 30.13 -3.13 -0.27
C SER A 56 29.83 -1.65 -0.52
N VAL A 57 28.97 -1.34 -1.49
CA VAL A 57 28.52 0.03 -1.79
C VAL A 57 27.44 0.47 -0.80
N GLY A 58 26.63 -0.46 -0.32
CA GLY A 58 25.48 -0.22 0.54
C GLY A 58 24.17 -0.47 -0.19
N ILE A 59 23.17 -0.98 0.54
CA ILE A 59 21.85 -1.30 0.02
C ILE A 59 20.80 -0.57 0.89
N PRO A 60 19.89 0.23 0.31
CA PRO A 60 19.66 0.46 -1.13
C PRO A 60 20.84 1.13 -1.84
N LEU A 61 21.04 0.81 -3.11
CA LEU A 61 22.14 1.36 -3.90
C LEU A 61 22.00 2.88 -4.05
N PRO A 62 23.10 3.64 -4.04
CA PRO A 62 23.11 5.08 -4.32
C PRO A 62 22.58 5.45 -5.71
N LEU A 63 22.09 6.68 -5.86
CA LEU A 63 21.50 7.20 -7.11
C LEU A 63 22.49 7.23 -8.29
N GLU A 64 23.80 7.32 -8.04
CA GLU A 64 24.76 7.20 -9.13
C GLU A 64 24.74 5.81 -9.78
N HIS A 65 24.33 4.76 -9.06
CA HIS A 65 24.30 3.37 -9.52
C HIS A 65 22.94 2.91 -10.07
N VAL A 66 21.85 3.62 -9.77
CA VAL A 66 20.48 3.22 -10.15
C VAL A 66 19.77 4.22 -11.04
N GLN A 67 18.98 3.72 -11.97
CA GLN A 67 17.98 4.47 -12.70
C GLN A 67 16.65 4.29 -11.98
N VAL A 68 16.06 5.40 -11.55
CA VAL A 68 14.70 5.41 -11.02
C VAL A 68 13.72 5.21 -12.17
N LEU A 69 12.83 4.23 -12.03
CA LEU A 69 11.84 3.91 -13.04
C LEU A 69 10.46 4.49 -12.68
N GLU A 70 10.11 4.43 -11.39
CA GLU A 70 8.87 5.00 -10.84
C GLU A 70 9.16 5.57 -9.44
N GLU A 71 8.54 6.70 -9.11
CA GLU A 71 8.62 7.39 -7.82
C GLU A 71 7.23 7.67 -7.28
N ASN A 72 7.15 8.03 -6.00
CA ASN A 72 5.91 8.38 -5.32
C ASN A 72 4.87 7.25 -5.38
N LEU A 73 5.35 6.00 -5.27
CA LEU A 73 4.51 4.82 -5.26
C LEU A 73 3.90 4.63 -3.88
N ASP A 74 2.62 4.31 -3.84
CA ASP A 74 1.97 3.79 -2.65
C ASP A 74 2.20 2.28 -2.55
N TRP A 75 1.88 1.69 -1.40
CA TRP A 75 1.96 0.24 -1.21
C TRP A 75 1.09 -0.53 -2.22
N GLU A 76 -0.09 0.02 -2.55
CA GLU A 76 -1.06 -0.60 -3.47
C GLU A 76 -0.61 -0.57 -4.94
N ASP A 77 0.37 0.26 -5.28
CA ASP A 77 0.95 0.30 -6.63
C ASP A 77 1.92 -0.86 -6.91
N VAL A 78 2.25 -1.66 -5.88
CA VAL A 78 3.16 -2.81 -5.97
C VAL A 78 2.37 -4.11 -5.84
N GLN A 79 2.14 -4.79 -6.96
CA GLN A 79 1.36 -6.03 -7.00
C GLN A 79 2.20 -7.20 -7.50
N TRP A 80 2.37 -8.21 -6.65
CA TRP A 80 3.12 -9.41 -7.01
C TRP A 80 2.29 -10.34 -7.89
N SER A 81 2.91 -10.90 -8.94
CA SER A 81 2.33 -11.95 -9.77
C SER A 81 3.15 -13.24 -9.65
N GLN A 82 2.69 -14.32 -10.29
CA GLN A 82 3.44 -15.57 -10.31
C GLN A 82 4.80 -15.44 -11.01
N THR A 83 4.91 -14.55 -12.01
CA THR A 83 6.07 -14.41 -12.90
C THR A 83 6.85 -13.12 -12.69
N GLY A 84 6.39 -12.23 -11.81
CA GLY A 84 6.97 -10.90 -11.70
C GLY A 84 6.31 -10.00 -10.67
N VAL A 85 6.44 -8.71 -10.93
CA VAL A 85 5.83 -7.64 -10.13
C VAL A 85 5.26 -6.58 -11.07
N TRP A 86 4.07 -6.11 -10.75
CA TRP A 86 3.43 -4.98 -11.38
C TRP A 86 3.71 -3.75 -10.54
N ILE A 87 4.25 -2.71 -11.17
CA ILE A 87 4.56 -1.43 -10.55
C ILE A 87 3.85 -0.35 -11.36
N ALA A 88 2.91 0.38 -10.74
CA ALA A 88 2.13 1.42 -11.41
C ALA A 88 1.54 0.97 -12.77
N GLY A 89 0.99 -0.25 -12.81
CA GLY A 89 0.39 -0.84 -14.02
C GLY A 89 1.38 -1.39 -15.07
N LYS A 90 2.68 -1.39 -14.80
CA LYS A 90 3.71 -1.98 -15.68
C LYS A 90 4.25 -3.29 -15.09
N GLU A 91 4.24 -4.37 -15.88
CA GLU A 91 4.80 -5.66 -15.45
C GLU A 91 6.32 -5.73 -15.64
N PHE A 92 7.01 -6.16 -14.60
CA PHE A 92 8.43 -6.50 -14.60
C PHE A 92 8.57 -7.99 -14.31
N THR A 93 9.06 -8.76 -15.29
CA THR A 93 9.35 -10.18 -15.09
C THR A 93 10.53 -10.36 -14.15
N LEU A 94 10.41 -11.30 -13.21
CA LEU A 94 11.44 -11.55 -12.20
C LEU A 94 11.94 -12.97 -12.30
N ALA A 95 13.25 -13.11 -12.46
CA ALA A 95 13.90 -14.42 -12.39
C ALA A 95 14.09 -14.90 -10.95
N ARG A 96 14.34 -13.98 -10.00
CA ARG A 96 14.59 -14.29 -8.59
C ARG A 96 14.43 -13.05 -7.71
N VAL A 97 13.74 -13.21 -6.59
CA VAL A 97 13.70 -12.23 -5.49
C VAL A 97 14.58 -12.73 -4.35
N ARG A 98 15.30 -11.83 -3.68
CA ARG A 98 16.13 -12.17 -2.51
C ARG A 98 15.94 -11.13 -1.42
N PHE A 99 15.59 -11.61 -0.24
CA PHE A 99 15.70 -10.82 0.99
C PHE A 99 17.16 -10.80 1.41
N LEU A 100 17.62 -9.64 1.84
CA LEU A 100 18.97 -9.44 2.34
C LEU A 100 18.88 -9.31 3.87
N SER A 101 19.76 -10.00 4.58
CA SER A 101 19.88 -9.79 6.02
C SER A 101 20.49 -8.42 6.30
N PRO A 102 20.13 -7.77 7.41
CA PRO A 102 20.90 -6.64 7.92
C PRO A 102 22.38 -7.05 8.06
N SER A 103 23.29 -6.15 7.69
CA SER A 103 24.73 -6.27 7.91
C SER A 103 25.14 -5.70 9.26
#